data_AF-A0A098F328-F1
#
_entry.id   AF-A0A098F328-F1
#
_cell.length_a   1.000
_cell.length_b   1.000
_cell.length_c   1.000
_cell.angle_alpha   90.00
_cell.angle_beta   90.00
_cell.angle_gamma   90.00
#
_symmetry.space_group_name_H-M   'P 1'
#
loop_
_entity.id
_entity.type
_entity.pdbx_description
1 polymer ?
#
loop_
_entity_poly.entity_id
_entity_poly.type
_entity_poly.pdbx_seq_one_letter_code
_entity_poly.pdbx_strand_id
1 'polypeptide(L)' 'MLLFLQIILSIAGISLAAYGLITEDFTFQPYMMLCLSLMMLVTGVKELQKGNKGTGWLSIGVFIFIFFVTVQSFLLQ' A
#
# COMPACT_ATOMS: atom_id res chain seq x y z
N MET A 1 -16.48 -5.05 6.29
CA MET A 1 -15.49 -5.83 5.53
C MET A 1 -14.21 -5.04 5.23
N LEU A 2 -14.29 -3.85 4.63
CA LEU A 2 -13.14 -2.95 4.41
C LEU A 2 -12.33 -2.61 5.68
N LEU A 3 -12.99 -2.52 6.83
CA LEU A 3 -12.36 -2.23 8.12
C LEU A 3 -11.39 -3.36 8.55
N PHE A 4 -11.72 -4.63 8.25
CA PHE A 4 -10.83 -5.77 8.46
C PHE A 4 -9.59 -5.69 7.55
N LEU A 5 -9.79 -5.33 6.28
CA LEU A 5 -8.71 -5.16 5.32
C LEU A 5 -7.79 -4.00 5.74
N GLN A 6 -8.37 -2.91 6.24
CA GLN A 6 -7.66 -1.76 6.78
C GLN A 6 -6.85 -2.12 8.04
N ILE A 7 -7.39 -2.95 8.93
CA ILE A 7 -6.68 -3.44 10.13
C ILE A 7 -5.48 -4.31 9.73
N ILE A 8 -5.67 -5.28 8.83
CA ILE A 8 -4.58 -6.16 8.36
C ILE A 8 -3.47 -5.31 7.72
N LEU A 9 -3.85 -4.29 6.95
CA LEU A 9 -2.90 -3.36 6.32
C LEU A 9 -2.17 -2.45 7.29
N SER A 10 -2.85 -1.93 8.30
CA SER A 10 -2.20 -1.17 9.36
C SER A 10 -1.23 -2.04 10.14
N ILE A 11 -1.60 -3.29 10.47
CA ILE A 11 -0.71 -4.23 11.16
C ILE A 11 0.52 -4.52 10.29
N ALA A 12 0.32 -4.84 9.01
CA ALA A 12 1.41 -5.06 8.08
C ALA A 12 2.33 -3.84 7.98
N GLY A 13 1.78 -2.63 7.88
CA GLY A 13 2.54 -1.39 7.79
C GLY A 13 3.32 -1.07 9.06
N ILE A 14 2.75 -1.32 10.23
CA ILE A 14 3.41 -1.13 11.53
C ILE A 14 4.56 -2.14 11.69
N SER A 15 4.33 -3.42 11.38
CA SER A 15 5.39 -4.43 11.41
C SER A 15 6.53 -4.07 10.49
N LEU A 16 6.23 -3.52 9.32
CA LEU A 16 7.23 -3.14 8.34
C LEU A 16 8.00 -1.88 8.72
N ALA A 17 7.32 -0.88 9.29
CA ALA A 17 7.95 0.31 9.84
C ALA A 17 8.85 -0.04 11.04
N ALA A 18 8.41 -0.94 11.92
CA ALA A 18 9.24 -1.44 13.02
C ALA A 18 10.48 -2.17 12.50
N TYR A 19 10.34 -2.99 11.46
CA TYR A 19 11.47 -3.66 10.80
C TYR A 19 12.44 -2.67 10.15
N GLY A 20 11.95 -1.71 9.36
CA GLY A 20 12.80 -0.69 8.73
C GLY A 20 13.51 0.21 9.73
N LEU A 21 12.86 0.54 10.85
CA LEU A 21 13.46 1.37 11.91
C LEU A 21 14.50 0.61 12.74
N ILE A 22 14.31 -0.69 12.97
CA ILE A 22 15.27 -1.53 13.72
C ILE A 22 16.49 -1.86 12.85
N THR A 23 16.29 -2.11 11.56
CA THR A 23 17.36 -2.61 10.69
C THR A 23 18.22 -1.48 10.12
N GLU A 24 17.74 -0.22 10.11
CA GLU A 24 18.36 0.97 9.46
C GLU A 24 18.72 0.78 7.96
N ASP A 25 18.46 -0.39 7.40
CA ASP A 25 18.63 -0.75 6.00
C ASP A 25 17.37 -0.41 5.19
N PHE A 26 17.53 0.52 4.25
CA PHE A 26 16.51 0.89 3.25
C PHE A 26 16.25 -0.20 2.21
N THR A 27 16.85 -1.38 2.34
CA THR A 27 16.54 -2.57 1.53
C THR A 27 15.05 -2.96 1.62
N PHE A 28 14.35 -2.59 2.70
CA PHE A 28 12.91 -2.80 2.87
C PHE A 28 12.02 -1.67 2.30
N GLN A 29 12.60 -0.65 1.66
CA GLN A 29 11.86 0.40 0.98
C GLN A 29 10.81 -0.09 -0.04
N PRO A 30 11.08 -1.11 -0.89
CA PRO A 30 10.05 -1.70 -1.75
C PRO A 30 8.90 -2.31 -0.94
N TYR A 31 9.17 -2.92 0.22
CA TYR A 31 8.13 -3.45 1.10
C TYR A 31 7.26 -2.34 1.72
N MET A 32 7.84 -1.16 2.04
CA MET A 32 7.06 0.00 2.48
C MET A 32 6.15 0.53 1.36
N MET A 33 6.65 0.59 0.13
CA MET A 33 5.86 0.99 -1.04
C MET A 33 4.72 0.01 -1.32
N LEU A 34 4.94 -1.29 -1.13
CA LEU A 34 3.90 -2.32 -1.23
C LEU A 34 2.79 -2.13 -0.17
N CYS A 35 3.17 -1.78 1.05
CA CYS A 35 2.20 -1.52 2.11
C CYS A 35 1.38 -0.24 1.81
N LEU A 36 2.04 0.80 1.29
CA LEU A 36 1.41 2.02 0.83
C LEU A 36 0.44 1.78 -0.34
N SER A 37 0.82 0.96 -1.32
CA SER A 37 -0.05 0.64 -2.46
C SER A 37 -1.31 -0.06 -1.96
N LEU A 38 -1.20 -1.08 -1.12
CA LEU A 38 -2.36 -1.75 -0.55
C LEU A 38 -3.24 -0.79 0.28
N MET A 39 -2.65 0.17 1.00
CA MET A 39 -3.41 1.20 1.74
C MET A 39 -4.22 2.09 0.81
N MET A 40 -3.63 2.50 -0.32
CA MET A 40 -4.29 3.23 -1.40
C MET A 40 -5.44 2.41 -2.00
N LEU A 41 -5.26 1.10 -2.21
CA LEU A 41 -6.34 0.24 -2.70
C LEU A 41 -7.51 0.16 -1.71
N VAL A 42 -7.24 -0.05 -0.41
CA VAL A 42 -8.29 -0.05 0.62
C VAL A 42 -9.02 1.28 0.67
N THR A 43 -8.28 2.39 0.60
CA THR A 43 -8.87 3.75 0.62
C THR A 43 -9.72 3.99 -0.63
N GLY A 44 -9.24 3.56 -1.80
CA GLY A 44 -9.97 3.63 -3.06
C GLY A 44 -11.27 2.84 -3.04
N VAL A 45 -11.23 1.60 -2.58
CA VAL A 45 -12.43 0.75 -2.45
C VAL A 45 -13.41 1.32 -1.41
N LYS A 46 -12.91 1.97 -0.34
CA LYS A 46 -13.73 2.67 0.67
C LYS A 46 -14.41 3.91 0.09
N GLU A 47 -13.71 4.70 -0.71
CA GLU A 47 -14.24 5.86 -1.47
C GLU A 47 -15.29 5.42 -2.50
N LEU A 48 -15.03 4.34 -3.26
CA LEU A 48 -15.99 3.75 -4.19
C LEU A 48 -17.28 3.32 -3.49
N GLN A 49 -17.16 2.66 -2.33
CA GLN A 49 -18.32 2.28 -1.52
C GLN A 49 -19.09 3.50 -0.97
N LYS A 50 -18.39 4.60 -0.68
CA LYS A 50 -19.01 5.84 -0.18
C LYS A 50 -19.77 6.63 -1.27
N GLY A 51 -19.74 6.16 -2.52
CA GLY A 51 -20.39 6.80 -3.67
C GLY A 51 -19.47 7.73 -4.46
N ASN A 52 -18.25 7.97 -4.00
CA ASN A 52 -17.25 8.79 -4.69
C ASN A 52 -16.51 7.96 -5.74
N LYS A 53 -17.14 7.83 -6.92
CA LYS A 53 -16.60 7.07 -8.05
C LYS A 53 -15.28 7.64 -8.60
N GLY A 54 -15.08 8.96 -8.51
CA GLY A 54 -13.87 9.63 -9.05
C GLY A 54 -12.59 9.30 -8.27
N THR A 55 -12.57 9.63 -6.98
CA THR A 55 -11.40 9.39 -6.11
C THR A 55 -11.11 7.91 -5.92
N GLY A 56 -12.15 7.09 -5.93
CA GLY A 56 -12.03 5.64 -5.83
C GLY A 56 -11.32 5.01 -7.04
N TRP A 57 -11.64 5.46 -8.25
CA TRP A 57 -10.98 4.98 -9.48
C TRP A 57 -9.53 5.48 -9.58
N LEU A 58 -9.29 6.75 -9.20
CA LEU A 58 -7.94 7.31 -9.12
C LEU A 58 -7.06 6.49 -8.16
N SER A 59 -7.58 6.13 -6.99
CA SER A 59 -6.86 5.33 -6.00
C SER A 59 -6.50 3.92 -6.49
N ILE A 60 -7.37 3.29 -7.31
CA ILE A 60 -7.06 2.00 -7.97
C ILE A 60 -5.93 2.18 -9.01
N GLY A 61 -5.96 3.25 -9.80
CA GLY A 61 -4.89 3.57 -10.74
C GLY A 61 -3.54 3.77 -10.04
N VAL A 62 -3.55 4.51 -8.93
CA VAL A 62 -2.36 4.75 -8.11
C VAL A 62 -1.85 3.45 -7.48
N PHE A 63 -2.74 2.56 -7.01
CA PHE A 63 -2.35 1.23 -6.54
C PHE A 63 -1.57 0.44 -7.60
N ILE A 64 -2.10 0.35 -8.82
CA ILE A 64 -1.48 -0.40 -9.92
C ILE A 64 -0.11 0.19 -10.25
N PHE A 65 0.01 1.52 -10.27
CA PHE A 65 1.26 2.20 -10.53
C PHE A 65 2.32 1.91 -9.45
N ILE A 66 1.98 2.07 -8.18
CA ILE A 66 2.92 1.82 -7.07
C ILE A 66 3.30 0.34 -7.00
N PHE A 67 2.35 -0.57 -7.27
CA PHE A 67 2.63 -2.01 -7.33
C PHE A 67 3.63 -2.34 -8.45
N PHE A 68 3.43 -1.75 -9.64
CA PHE A 68 4.36 -1.91 -10.76
C PHE A 68 5.76 -1.38 -10.44
N VAL A 69 5.85 -0.18 -9.86
CA VAL A 69 7.13 0.40 -9.42
C VAL A 69 7.81 -0.49 -8.38
N THR A 70 7.05 -1.06 -7.44
CA THR A 70 7.61 -1.95 -6.42
C THR A 70 8.17 -3.24 -7.03
N VAL A 71 7.44 -3.87 -7.95
CA VAL A 71 7.90 -5.08 -8.67
C VAL A 71 9.14 -4.75 -9.51
N GLN A 72 9.16 -3.59 -10.16
CA GLN A 72 10.31 -3.13 -10.93
C GLN A 72 11.52 -2.91 -10.01
N SER A 73 11.36 -2.22 -8.87
CA SER A 73 12.45 -2.03 -7.90
C SER A 73 13.02 -3.35 -7.37
N PHE A 74 12.19 -4.39 -7.24
CA PHE A 74 12.65 -5.71 -6.83
C PHE A 74 13.40 -6.46 -7.96
N LEU A 75 13.01 -6.24 -9.22
CA LEU A 75 13.64 -6.84 -10.41
C LEU A 75 14.93 -6.13 -10.87
N LEU A 76 15.07 -4.84 -10.55
CA LEU A 76 16.21 -3.98 -10.94
C LEU A 76 17.27 -3.85 -9.83
N GLN A 77 17.06 -4.48 -8.68
CA GLN A 77 18.00 -4.59 -7.57
C GLN A 77 18.85 -5.86 -7.70
#